data_AF-A0AAJ6JJJ6-F1
#
_entry.id   AF-A0AAJ6JJJ6-F1
#
_cell.length_a   1.000
_cell.length_b   1.000
_cell.length_c   1.000
_cell.angle_alpha   90.00
_cell.angle_beta   90.00
_cell.angle_gamma   90.00
#
_symmetry.space_group_name_H-M   'P 1'
#
loop_
_entity.id
_entity.type
_entity.pdbx_description
1 polymer ?
#
loop_
_entity_poly.entity_id
_entity_poly.type
_entity_poly.pdbx_seq_one_letter_code
_entity_poly.pdbx_strand_id
1 'polypeptide(L)' 'MKTVWIYVDINKQIGDGEYLKVFASNEAAEHWLEEHAPEGVAVEYPVIVRAT' A
#
# COMPACT_ATOMS: atom_id res chain seq x y z
N MET A 1 15.56 -6.88 6.27
CA MET A 1 14.73 -5.68 6.54
C MET A 1 13.33 -6.05 6.07
N LYS A 2 12.27 -5.83 6.86
CA LYS A 2 10.90 -6.17 6.44
C LYS A 2 10.34 -4.94 5.73
N THR A 3 9.87 -5.09 4.49
CA THR A 3 9.21 -4.02 3.75
C THR A 3 7.76 -4.39 3.46
N VAL A 4 6.95 -3.37 3.18
CA VAL A 4 5.58 -3.47 2.72
C VAL A 4 5.38 -2.49 1.58
N TRP A 5 4.34 -2.68 0.79
CA TRP A 5 3.97 -1.75 -0.28
C TRP A 5 2.75 -0.97 0.14
N ILE A 6 2.78 0.35 0.02
CA ILE A 6 1.70 1.23 0.47
C ILE A 6 1.14 1.98 -0.73
N TYR A 7 -0.17 1.87 -0.93
CA TYR A 7 -0.94 2.71 -1.83
C TYR A 7 -1.79 3.68 -1.01
N VAL A 8 -1.87 4.93 -1.46
CA VAL A 8 -2.72 5.98 -0.87
C VAL A 8 -3.64 6.55 -1.95
N ASP A 9 -4.95 6.47 -1.71
CA ASP A 9 -5.93 7.13 -2.56
C ASP A 9 -6.16 8.57 -2.08
N ILE A 10 -5.49 9.52 -2.72
CA ILE A 10 -5.58 10.95 -2.38
C ILE A 10 -6.96 11.56 -2.64
N ASN A 11 -7.87 10.84 -3.30
CA ASN A 11 -9.25 11.27 -3.50
C ASN A 11 -10.14 10.93 -2.29
N LYS A 12 -9.64 10.16 -1.32
CA LYS A 12 -10.37 9.78 -0.10
C LYS A 12 -9.96 10.66 1.08
N GLN A 13 -10.86 10.80 2.04
CA GLN A 13 -10.56 11.53 3.27
C GLN A 13 -9.70 10.67 4.22
N ILE A 14 -8.82 11.33 4.97
CA ILE A 14 -8.06 10.67 6.04
C ILE A 14 -9.05 10.08 7.05
N GLY A 15 -8.93 8.77 7.30
CA GLY A 15 -9.85 8.01 8.15
C GLY A 15 -10.89 7.20 7.38
N ASP A 16 -11.03 7.40 6.07
CA ASP A 16 -11.72 6.45 5.19
C ASP A 16 -10.94 5.11 5.17
N GLY A 17 -11.66 3.99 5.29
CA GLY A 17 -11.06 2.66 5.29
C GLY A 17 -10.37 2.30 3.98
N GLU A 18 -10.73 2.97 2.89
CA GLU A 18 -10.14 2.79 1.56
C GLU A 18 -9.06 3.84 1.25
N TYR A 19 -8.76 4.77 2.17
CA TYR A 19 -7.71 5.78 1.97
C TYR A 19 -6.32 5.16 1.80
N LEU A 20 -6.04 4.06 2.48
CA LEU A 20 -4.71 3.43 2.51
C LEU A 20 -4.82 1.92 2.40
N LYS A 21 -3.99 1.33 1.54
CA LYS A 21 -3.81 -0.12 1.44
C LYS A 21 -2.35 -0.50 1.66
N VAL A 22 -2.15 -1.59 2.38
CA VAL A 22 -0.83 -2.16 2.67
C VAL A 22 -0.77 -3.56 2.10
N PHE A 23 0.25 -3.82 1.29
CA PHE A 23 0.49 -5.09 0.63
C PHE A 23 1.78 -5.73 1.15
N ALA A 24 1.81 -7.06 1.16
CA ALA A 24 2.97 -7.83 1.62
C ALA A 24 4.10 -7.90 0.59
N SER A 25 3.81 -7.68 -0.69
CA SER A 25 4.80 -7.67 -1.78
C SER A 25 4.41 -6.68 -2.89
N ASN A 26 5.36 -6.37 -3.78
CA ASN A 26 5.11 -5.52 -4.95
C ASN A 26 4.07 -6.13 -5.88
N GLU A 27 4.19 -7.43 -6.15
CA GLU A 27 3.32 -8.15 -7.09
C GLU A 27 1.86 -8.15 -6.60
N ALA A 28 1.64 -8.29 -5.29
CA ALA A 28 0.32 -8.19 -4.70
C ALA A 28 -0.28 -6.78 -4.84
N ALA A 29 0.57 -5.74 -4.79
CA ALA A 29 0.13 -4.37 -5.01
C ALA A 29 -0.21 -4.12 -6.49
N GLU A 30 0.67 -4.52 -7.42
CA GLU A 30 0.49 -4.37 -8.86
C GLU A 30 -0.80 -5.07 -9.34
N HIS A 31 -1.00 -6.33 -8.97
CA HIS A 31 -2.21 -7.07 -9.35
C HIS A 31 -3.48 -6.41 -8.81
N TRP A 32 -3.43 -5.85 -7.60
CA TRP A 32 -4.59 -5.14 -7.05
C TRP A 32 -4.86 -3.81 -7.78
N LEU A 33 -3.80 -3.06 -8.12
CA LEU A 33 -3.87 -1.77 -8.81
C LEU A 33 -4.43 -1.91 -10.23
N GLU A 34 -4.03 -2.95 -10.98
CA GLU A 34 -4.55 -3.22 -12.33
C GLU A 34 -6.08 -3.24 -12.40
N GLU A 35 -6.72 -3.77 -11.35
CA GLU A 35 -8.18 -3.91 -11.29
C GLU A 35 -8.89 -2.69 -10.64
N HIS A 36 -8.26 -2.04 -9.67
CA HIS A 36 -8.95 -1.09 -8.77
C HIS A 36 -8.49 0.36 -8.91
N ALA A 37 -7.23 0.57 -9.27
CA ALA A 37 -6.64 1.90 -9.43
C ALA A 37 -5.55 1.85 -10.51
N PRO A 38 -5.92 1.80 -11.81
CA PRO A 38 -4.96 1.59 -12.90
C PRO A 38 -3.89 2.68 -13.02
N GLU A 39 -4.17 3.88 -12.51
CA GLU A 39 -3.21 5.00 -12.43
C GLU A 39 -2.50 5.09 -11.07
N GLY A 40 -2.88 4.24 -10.12
CA GLY A 40 -2.33 4.20 -8.78
C GLY A 40 -0.94 3.59 -8.77
N VAL A 41 -0.11 4.04 -7.82
CA VAL A 41 1.24 3.54 -7.60
C VAL A 41 1.40 3.20 -6.13
N ALA A 42 1.84 1.98 -5.84
CA ALA A 42 2.27 1.60 -4.50
C ALA A 42 3.78 1.83 -4.34
N VAL A 43 4.18 2.30 -3.17
CA VAL A 43 5.59 2.57 -2.85
C VAL A 43 6.10 1.60 -1.80
N GLU A 44 7.35 1.15 -1.94
CA GLU A 44 8.01 0.33 -0.93
C GLU A 44 8.26 1.14 0.34
N TYR A 45 7.94 0.57 1.50
CA TYR A 45 8.13 1.17 2.80
C TYR A 45 8.82 0.20 3.78
N PRO A 46 9.97 0.58 4.34
CA PRO A 46 10.66 -0.25 5.33
C PRO A 46 9.97 -0.20 6.69
N VAL A 47 9.63 -1.37 7.22
CA VAL A 47 9.03 -1.54 8.54
C VAL A 47 10.12 -1.80 9.58
N ILE A 48 10.14 -0.96 10.61
CA ILE A 48 10.98 -1.16 11.78
C ILE A 48 10.32 -2.22 12.66
N VAL A 49 10.91 -3.40 12.72
CA VAL A 49 10.49 -4.44 13.67
C VAL A 49 11.17 -4.16 14.99
N ARG A 50 10.40 -3.76 16.02
CA ARG A 50 10.89 -3.79 17.39
C ARG A 50 10.88 -5.24 17.87
N ALA A 51 12.03 -5.74 18.33
CA ALA A 51 12.09 -6.96 19.11
C ALA A 51 11.45 -6.67 20.48
N THR A 52 10.29 -7.28 20.73
CA THR A 52 9.65 -7.37 22.05
C THR A 52 10.22 -8.53 22.84
#